data_AF-A0A4Q4N9P8-F1
#
_entry.id   AF-A0A4Q4N9P8-F1
#
_cell.length_a   1.000
_cell.length_b   1.000
_cell.length_c   1.000
_cell.angle_alpha   90.00
_cell.angle_beta   90.00
_cell.angle_gamma   90.00
#
_symmetry.space_group_name_H-M   'P 1'
#
loop_
_entity.id
_entity.type
_entity.pdbx_description
1 polymer ?
#
loop_
_entity_poly.entity_id
_entity_poly.type
_entity_poly.pdbx_seq_one_letter_code
_entity_poly.pdbx_strand_id
1 'polypeptide(L)'
;MSSTSPDTVIIAAMLDRLEPLAPNEYIVALSRGSDQFIATPNGYTSTCLPNNLLRELCAGHIKRITWASYGSKPGSWFFAWERRDSTSAFMIGPEIPPALRSYIQAVEASETLRSGIRVQLGAADSFVVWSGTAWACANVPAQLEAKLREGSSGFRKGNHITNGSLRDSRTLDNIQWHANGSYYIKSGDRHLWNFQANLVCMEWNKLWKGARQDERMVRINKELAYVLISPHTKKGETFAFIKKHSAGLDTPYIVHFEGEPIHTNFDGDDGSDQPTLSSSPPGTVSDTDSTRNSRSRPLARYEPHVSDQQIRHVPIKTEDDVSFQWATTKKSGRPHRADSWELVLRKGETVKVIHDMGRNWFVVTDKKDVKGFVHGSWLVFGDGAVHKESKTAYGQFVEDIRELLKPGQLQSFLAMTSYVDECTERDCQLFKEDVSKLGICTHDLRALLQASGKYSYEWLKEERNLWHPDRFARFIHPDHMERLTLMAEQMFVMYGILMEACKA
;
A
#
# COMPACT_ATOMS: atom_id res chain seq x y z
N MET A 1 8.46 -11.42 21.13
CA MET A 1 7.12 -10.99 21.60
C MET A 1 6.89 -9.60 21.03
N SER A 2 6.02 -9.48 20.03
CA SER A 2 5.80 -8.22 19.30
C SER A 2 5.13 -7.20 20.23
N SER A 3 5.77 -6.05 20.46
CA SER A 3 5.20 -4.97 21.26
C SER A 3 4.18 -4.20 20.40
N THR A 4 2.94 -4.65 20.43
CA THR A 4 1.82 -3.88 19.85
C THR A 4 1.74 -2.54 20.56
N SER A 5 1.71 -1.44 19.81
CA SER A 5 1.47 -0.11 20.39
C SER A 5 0.16 -0.13 21.19
N PRO A 6 0.11 0.48 22.40
CA PRO A 6 -1.08 0.50 23.24
C PRO A 6 -2.33 1.00 22.49
N ASP A 7 -2.14 1.93 21.55
CA ASP A 7 -3.21 2.53 20.77
C ASP A 7 -3.85 1.54 19.79
N THR A 8 -3.08 0.64 19.19
CA THR A 8 -3.61 -0.33 18.21
C THR A 8 -4.51 -1.37 18.86
N VAL A 9 -4.18 -1.80 20.08
CA VAL A 9 -5.01 -2.72 20.87
C VAL A 9 -6.33 -2.07 21.25
N ILE A 10 -6.30 -0.79 21.66
CA ILE A 10 -7.51 -0.03 21.99
C ILE A 10 -8.38 0.16 20.75
N ILE A 11 -7.79 0.54 19.60
CA ILE A 11 -8.53 0.71 18.34
C ILE A 11 -9.24 -0.58 17.94
N ALA A 12 -8.53 -1.71 17.93
CA ALA A 12 -9.13 -3.01 17.59
C ALA A 12 -10.29 -3.36 18.53
N ALA A 13 -10.07 -3.25 19.84
CA ALA A 13 -11.09 -3.54 20.84
C ALA A 13 -12.32 -2.61 20.76
N MET A 14 -12.16 -1.37 20.29
CA MET A 14 -13.29 -0.46 20.06
C MET A 14 -14.05 -0.80 18.76
N LEU A 15 -13.31 -1.10 17.70
CA LEU A 15 -13.87 -1.47 16.40
C LEU A 15 -14.65 -2.79 16.46
N ASP A 16 -14.22 -3.75 17.26
CA ASP A 16 -14.90 -5.03 17.50
C ASP A 16 -16.29 -4.89 18.15
N ARG A 17 -16.59 -3.72 18.75
CA ARG A 17 -17.90 -3.44 19.39
C ARG A 17 -18.95 -2.92 18.41
N LEU A 18 -18.54 -2.56 17.20
CA LEU A 18 -19.41 -2.03 16.18
C LEU A 18 -20.22 -3.16 15.51
N GLU A 19 -21.45 -2.85 15.14
CA GLU A 19 -22.23 -3.75 14.29
C GLU A 19 -21.55 -3.86 12.92
N PRO A 20 -21.38 -5.08 12.38
CA PRO A 20 -20.80 -5.27 11.05
C PRO A 20 -21.62 -4.58 9.95
N LEU A 21 -20.98 -4.36 8.81
CA LEU A 21 -21.68 -3.87 7.62
C LEU A 21 -22.67 -4.91 7.09
N ALA A 22 -23.66 -4.46 6.32
CA ALA A 22 -24.58 -5.39 5.66
C ALA A 22 -23.82 -6.24 4.62
N PRO A 23 -24.37 -7.40 4.20
CA PRO A 23 -23.76 -8.20 3.16
C PRO A 23 -23.50 -7.38 1.90
N ASN A 24 -22.31 -7.53 1.32
CA ASN A 24 -21.84 -6.81 0.13
C ASN A 24 -21.58 -5.31 0.31
N GLU A 25 -21.63 -4.79 1.54
CA GLU A 25 -21.17 -3.45 1.85
C GLU A 25 -19.71 -3.47 2.27
N TYR A 26 -18.93 -2.55 1.69
CA TYR A 26 -17.50 -2.41 1.95
C TYR A 26 -17.16 -0.94 2.03
N ILE A 27 -16.21 -0.60 2.91
CA ILE A 27 -15.60 0.72 2.98
C ILE A 27 -14.09 0.49 2.98
N VAL A 28 -13.39 1.05 2.01
CA VAL A 28 -11.92 1.06 2.01
C VAL A 28 -11.46 2.50 1.82
N ALA A 29 -10.85 3.05 2.86
CA ALA A 29 -10.24 4.38 2.84
C ALA A 29 -8.73 4.23 3.03
N LEU A 30 -7.98 4.66 2.03
CA LEU A 30 -6.52 4.66 2.05
C LEU A 30 -6.05 6.13 2.04
N SER A 31 -5.07 6.45 2.87
CA SER A 31 -4.38 7.75 2.83
C SER A 31 -3.17 7.70 1.89
N ARG A 32 -2.42 8.81 1.79
CA ARG A 32 -1.10 8.82 1.16
C ARG A 32 -0.01 8.14 2.02
N GLY A 33 -0.25 8.03 3.33
CA GLY A 33 0.67 7.40 4.29
C GLY A 33 0.24 5.97 4.61
N SER A 34 0.54 5.53 5.83
CA SER A 34 0.13 4.23 6.37
C SER A 34 -1.29 4.19 6.91
N ASP A 35 -2.00 5.33 6.94
CA ASP A 35 -3.35 5.37 7.49
C ASP A 35 -4.32 4.69 6.54
N GLN A 36 -5.01 3.68 7.06
CA GLN A 36 -6.06 2.94 6.38
C GLN A 36 -7.22 2.66 7.31
N PHE A 37 -8.41 2.61 6.73
CA PHE A 37 -9.62 2.15 7.38
C PHE A 37 -10.34 1.21 6.43
N ILE A 38 -10.61 -0.01 6.90
CA ILE A 38 -11.25 -1.06 6.12
C ILE A 38 -12.43 -1.57 6.94
N ALA A 39 -13.62 -1.51 6.36
CA ALA A 39 -14.83 -2.12 6.90
C ALA A 39 -15.38 -3.14 5.89
N THR A 40 -15.71 -4.31 6.41
CA THR A 40 -16.27 -5.42 5.65
C THR A 40 -17.48 -5.98 6.41
N PRO A 41 -18.27 -6.89 5.81
CA PRO A 41 -19.32 -7.60 6.54
C PRO A 41 -18.78 -8.44 7.72
N ASN A 42 -17.47 -8.71 7.76
CA ASN A 42 -16.81 -9.49 8.82
C ASN A 42 -16.18 -8.62 9.91
N GLY A 43 -16.33 -7.30 9.86
CA GLY A 43 -15.82 -6.37 10.86
C GLY A 43 -14.96 -5.25 10.29
N TYR A 44 -14.28 -4.55 11.19
CA TYR A 44 -13.57 -3.30 10.93
C TYR A 44 -12.10 -3.43 11.31
N THR A 45 -11.22 -2.81 10.53
CA THR A 45 -9.79 -2.70 10.84
C THR A 45 -9.30 -1.31 10.48
N SER A 46 -8.34 -0.82 11.25
CA SER A 46 -7.70 0.47 10.99
C SER A 46 -6.29 0.50 11.55
N THR A 47 -5.36 1.14 10.84
CA THR A 47 -4.01 1.39 11.35
C THR A 47 -3.96 2.59 12.29
N CYS A 48 -4.80 3.59 12.05
CA CYS A 48 -4.91 4.81 12.85
C CYS A 48 -6.32 5.39 12.72
N LEU A 49 -6.86 5.89 13.84
CA LEU A 49 -8.12 6.63 13.88
C LEU A 49 -7.87 8.03 14.43
N PRO A 50 -8.56 9.06 13.90
CA PRO A 50 -8.50 10.39 14.50
C PRO A 50 -8.92 10.37 15.98
N ASN A 51 -8.16 11.05 16.85
CA ASN A 51 -8.42 11.07 18.31
C ASN A 51 -9.87 11.42 18.69
N ASN A 52 -10.50 12.33 17.94
CA ASN A 52 -11.89 12.71 18.19
C ASN A 52 -12.86 11.55 17.86
N LEU A 53 -12.62 10.81 16.78
CA LEU A 53 -13.41 9.62 16.45
C LEU A 53 -13.17 8.51 17.47
N LEU A 54 -11.92 8.30 17.90
CA LEU A 54 -11.60 7.33 18.95
C LEU A 54 -12.35 7.65 20.26
N ARG A 55 -12.47 8.93 20.62
CA ARG A 55 -13.27 9.36 21.78
C ARG A 55 -14.75 9.00 21.64
N GLU A 56 -15.34 9.23 20.46
CA GLU A 56 -16.74 8.87 20.18
C GLU A 56 -16.95 7.34 20.22
N LEU A 57 -15.98 6.56 19.72
CA LEU A 57 -16.00 5.09 19.83
C LEU A 57 -15.92 4.64 21.30
N CYS A 58 -15.02 5.22 22.09
CA CYS A 58 -14.88 4.95 23.52
C CYS A 58 -16.15 5.29 24.31
N ALA A 59 -16.89 6.32 23.91
CA ALA A 59 -18.18 6.68 24.51
C ALA A 59 -19.29 5.64 24.22
N GLY A 60 -19.11 4.75 23.24
CA GLY A 60 -20.00 3.63 22.98
C GLY A 60 -21.31 4.00 22.27
N HIS A 61 -21.45 5.25 21.80
CA HIS A 61 -22.66 5.73 21.13
C HIS A 61 -22.73 5.33 19.65
N ILE A 62 -21.60 4.97 19.04
CA ILE A 62 -21.52 4.56 17.65
C ILE A 62 -22.03 3.11 17.53
N LYS A 63 -22.99 2.91 16.63
CA LYS A 63 -23.52 1.59 16.26
C LYS A 63 -22.68 0.97 15.15
N ARG A 64 -22.44 1.72 14.06
CA ARG A 64 -21.59 1.31 12.93
C ARG A 64 -21.05 2.50 12.16
N ILE A 65 -19.87 2.35 11.56
CA ILE A 65 -19.32 3.33 10.61
C ILE A 65 -19.95 3.08 9.24
N THR A 66 -20.55 4.10 8.63
CA THR A 66 -21.28 3.99 7.35
C THR A 66 -20.49 4.54 6.17
N TRP A 67 -19.49 5.39 6.41
CA TRP A 67 -18.56 5.86 5.38
C TRP A 67 -17.24 6.36 5.99
N ALA A 68 -16.14 6.22 5.25
CA ALA A 68 -14.84 6.77 5.60
C ALA A 68 -14.09 7.21 4.35
N SER A 69 -13.30 8.28 4.46
CA SER A 69 -12.41 8.71 3.38
C SER A 69 -11.22 9.51 3.92
N TYR A 70 -10.05 9.27 3.35
CA TYR A 70 -8.82 9.99 3.63
C TYR A 70 -8.40 10.84 2.42
N GLY A 71 -7.98 12.06 2.66
CA GLY A 71 -7.44 12.98 1.67
C GLY A 71 -5.91 12.97 1.63
N SER A 72 -5.36 13.88 0.82
CA SER A 72 -3.92 13.95 0.58
C SER A 72 -3.07 14.49 1.75
N LYS A 73 -3.71 15.09 2.77
CA LYS A 73 -3.09 15.66 3.96
C LYS A 73 -3.44 14.81 5.19
N PRO A 74 -2.55 14.66 6.18
CA PRO A 74 -2.83 13.87 7.39
C PRO A 74 -4.10 14.31 8.14
N GLY A 75 -4.38 15.62 8.24
CA GLY A 75 -5.59 16.14 8.85
C GLY A 75 -6.81 16.21 7.92
N SER A 76 -6.74 15.70 6.69
CA SER A 76 -7.85 15.71 5.74
C SER A 76 -8.54 14.36 5.73
N TRP A 77 -9.65 14.23 6.45
CA TRP A 77 -10.41 12.99 6.52
C TRP A 77 -11.90 13.27 6.74
N PHE A 78 -12.74 12.28 6.46
CA PHE A 78 -14.17 12.30 6.69
C PHE A 78 -14.63 10.93 7.20
N PHE A 79 -15.45 10.92 8.24
CA PHE A 79 -16.10 9.71 8.75
C PHE A 79 -17.59 9.99 8.97
N ALA A 80 -18.45 9.08 8.54
CA ALA A 80 -19.88 9.09 8.84
C ALA A 80 -20.26 7.78 9.55
N TRP A 81 -21.23 7.86 10.45
CA TRP A 81 -21.67 6.72 11.24
C TRP A 81 -23.14 6.82 11.64
N GLU A 82 -23.68 5.66 11.98
CA GLU A 82 -24.99 5.50 12.62
C GLU A 82 -24.78 5.36 14.14
N ARG A 83 -25.57 6.07 14.93
CA ARG A 83 -25.59 5.96 16.39
C ARG A 83 -26.58 4.88 16.83
N ARG A 84 -26.48 4.44 18.08
CA ARG A 84 -27.38 3.41 18.65
C ARG A 84 -28.86 3.85 18.71
N ASP A 85 -29.12 5.16 18.72
CA ASP A 85 -30.46 5.74 18.60
C ASP A 85 -30.95 5.84 17.14
N SER A 86 -30.22 5.23 16.19
CA SER A 86 -30.48 5.25 14.75
C SER A 86 -30.32 6.62 14.08
N THR A 87 -29.76 7.61 14.78
CA THR A 87 -29.42 8.90 14.17
C THR A 87 -28.08 8.83 13.45
N SER A 88 -27.96 9.55 12.33
CA SER A 88 -26.69 9.68 11.60
C SER A 88 -25.90 10.89 12.08
N ALA A 89 -24.58 10.71 12.16
CA ALA A 89 -23.63 11.77 12.41
C ALA A 89 -22.39 11.59 11.53
N PHE A 90 -21.60 12.65 11.42
CA PHE A 90 -20.32 12.62 10.72
C PHE A 90 -19.32 13.55 11.40
N MET A 91 -18.04 13.37 11.05
CA MET A 91 -16.95 14.22 11.49
C MET A 91 -16.00 14.47 10.33
N ILE A 92 -15.43 15.67 10.31
CA ILE A 92 -14.44 16.11 9.34
C ILE A 92 -13.13 16.47 10.02
N GLY A 93 -12.04 16.20 9.32
CA GLY A 93 -10.71 16.62 9.72
C GLY A 93 -10.49 18.13 9.59
N PRO A 94 -9.49 18.69 10.30
CA PRO A 94 -9.16 20.11 10.23
C PRO A 94 -8.66 20.56 8.85
N GLU A 95 -8.07 19.67 8.06
CA GLU A 95 -7.42 20.01 6.78
C GLU A 95 -8.21 19.57 5.54
N ILE A 96 -9.51 19.30 5.66
CA ILE A 96 -10.35 19.05 4.47
C ILE A 96 -10.34 20.27 3.53
N PRO A 97 -10.56 20.08 2.21
CA PRO A 97 -10.59 21.18 1.25
C PRO A 97 -11.53 22.32 1.69
N PRO A 98 -11.12 23.60 1.62
CA PRO A 98 -11.96 24.72 2.07
C PRO A 98 -13.32 24.77 1.38
N ALA A 99 -13.35 24.47 0.07
CA ALA A 99 -14.57 24.36 -0.72
C ALA A 99 -15.53 23.27 -0.19
N LEU A 100 -15.00 22.12 0.24
CA LEU A 100 -15.80 21.07 0.87
C LEU A 100 -16.33 21.51 2.23
N ARG A 101 -15.51 22.19 3.05
CA ARG A 101 -15.94 22.71 4.36
C ARG A 101 -17.13 23.65 4.22
N SER A 102 -17.04 24.61 3.29
CA SER A 102 -18.14 25.54 3.01
C SER A 102 -19.41 24.83 2.51
N TYR A 103 -19.26 23.79 1.68
CA TYR A 103 -20.40 22.98 1.23
C TYR A 103 -21.07 22.25 2.40
N ILE A 104 -20.29 21.60 3.27
CA ILE A 104 -20.82 20.88 4.43
C ILE A 104 -21.57 21.83 5.37
N GLN A 105 -21.01 23.01 5.65
CA GLN A 105 -21.68 24.03 6.47
C GLN A 105 -23.03 24.49 5.87
N ALA A 106 -23.10 24.64 4.55
CA ALA A 106 -24.36 24.97 3.88
C ALA A 106 -25.40 23.84 3.98
N VAL A 107 -24.94 22.58 4.03
CA VAL A 107 -25.78 21.39 4.12
C VAL A 107 -26.22 21.07 5.55
N GLU A 108 -25.49 21.51 6.57
CA GLU A 108 -25.81 21.30 7.99
C GLU A 108 -27.23 21.78 8.37
N ALA A 109 -27.76 22.79 7.67
CA ALA A 109 -29.12 23.28 7.87
C ALA A 109 -30.23 22.30 7.43
N SER A 110 -29.91 21.27 6.64
CA SER A 110 -30.86 20.29 6.12
C SER A 110 -30.63 18.92 6.76
N GLU A 111 -31.54 18.50 7.64
CA GLU A 111 -31.45 17.19 8.30
C GLU A 111 -31.43 16.02 7.30
N THR A 112 -32.22 16.10 6.23
CA THR A 112 -32.27 15.08 5.17
C THR A 112 -30.95 14.93 4.45
N LEU A 113 -30.29 16.05 4.10
CA LEU A 113 -29.01 15.97 3.41
C LEU A 113 -27.89 15.57 4.39
N ARG A 114 -27.98 16.01 5.64
CA ARG A 114 -27.03 15.70 6.71
C ARG A 114 -26.98 14.20 7.05
N SER A 115 -28.13 13.52 7.06
CA SER A 115 -28.21 12.13 7.51
C SER A 115 -27.60 11.11 6.53
N GLY A 116 -27.53 11.46 5.24
CA GLY A 116 -27.01 10.61 4.17
C GLY A 116 -25.72 11.11 3.52
N ILE A 117 -25.05 12.11 4.10
CA ILE A 117 -23.88 12.73 3.47
C ILE A 117 -22.70 11.76 3.43
N ARG A 118 -22.07 11.66 2.26
CA ARG A 118 -20.84 10.92 2.01
C ARG A 118 -19.84 11.82 1.32
N VAL A 119 -18.57 11.60 1.60
CA VAL A 119 -17.46 12.34 0.99
C VAL A 119 -16.42 11.35 0.55
N GLN A 120 -16.02 11.40 -0.71
CA GLN A 120 -14.79 10.83 -1.20
C GLN A 120 -13.77 11.96 -1.36
N LEU A 121 -12.62 11.82 -0.72
CA LEU A 121 -11.47 12.69 -0.84
C LEU A 121 -10.47 12.04 -1.81
N GLY A 122 -9.78 12.88 -2.58
CA GLY A 122 -8.73 12.46 -3.49
C GLY A 122 -7.43 13.23 -3.30
N ALA A 123 -6.52 13.07 -4.26
CA ALA A 123 -5.29 13.85 -4.31
C ALA A 123 -5.56 15.33 -4.61
N ALA A 124 -4.60 16.20 -4.30
CA ALA A 124 -4.62 17.63 -4.66
C ALA A 124 -5.91 18.37 -4.24
N ASP A 125 -6.37 18.12 -3.00
CA ASP A 125 -7.60 18.69 -2.45
C ASP A 125 -8.86 18.43 -3.32
N SER A 126 -8.85 17.38 -4.14
CA SER A 126 -10.02 16.95 -4.91
C SER A 126 -11.03 16.22 -4.03
N PHE A 127 -12.31 16.40 -4.34
CA PHE A 127 -13.37 15.71 -3.63
C PHE A 127 -14.62 15.53 -4.48
N VAL A 128 -15.42 14.54 -4.09
CA VAL A 128 -16.85 14.43 -4.42
C VAL A 128 -17.60 14.24 -3.12
N VAL A 129 -18.62 15.06 -2.89
CA VAL A 129 -19.56 14.95 -1.76
C VAL A 129 -20.95 14.74 -2.31
N TRP A 130 -21.73 13.87 -1.68
CA TRP A 130 -23.10 13.59 -2.13
C TRP A 130 -24.02 13.21 -0.97
N SER A 131 -25.31 13.42 -1.18
CA SER A 131 -26.38 12.98 -0.29
C SER A 131 -27.67 12.82 -1.10
N GLY A 132 -28.23 11.62 -1.08
CA GLY A 132 -29.35 11.27 -1.97
C GLY A 132 -28.98 11.47 -3.44
N THR A 133 -29.74 12.31 -4.15
CA THR A 133 -29.48 12.67 -5.55
C THR A 133 -28.51 13.84 -5.71
N ALA A 134 -28.29 14.63 -4.65
CA ALA A 134 -27.47 15.83 -4.70
C ALA A 134 -25.98 15.49 -4.62
N TRP A 135 -25.16 16.15 -5.42
CA TRP A 135 -23.71 15.99 -5.40
C TRP A 135 -23.00 17.32 -5.65
N ALA A 136 -21.76 17.41 -5.18
CA ALA A 136 -20.83 18.47 -5.52
C ALA A 136 -19.40 17.91 -5.64
N CYS A 137 -18.59 18.49 -6.52
CA CYS A 137 -17.20 18.13 -6.68
C CYS A 137 -16.31 19.33 -6.97
N ALA A 138 -15.03 19.18 -6.68
CA ALA A 138 -13.97 20.12 -7.07
C ALA A 138 -12.67 19.37 -7.36
N ASN A 139 -11.87 19.90 -8.29
CA ASN A 139 -10.55 19.40 -8.66
C ASN A 139 -10.50 17.90 -9.05
N VAL A 140 -11.63 17.31 -9.44
CA VAL A 140 -11.68 15.93 -9.95
C VAL A 140 -11.27 15.87 -11.42
N PRO A 141 -10.88 14.70 -11.96
CA PRO A 141 -10.61 14.56 -13.39
C PRO A 141 -11.78 15.05 -14.26
N ALA A 142 -11.48 15.78 -15.33
CA ALA A 142 -12.50 16.41 -16.18
C ALA A 142 -13.52 15.42 -16.75
N GLN A 143 -13.08 14.20 -17.05
CA GLN A 143 -13.96 13.14 -17.54
C GLN A 143 -14.94 12.65 -16.45
N LEU A 144 -14.51 12.60 -15.20
CA LEU A 144 -15.39 12.28 -14.07
C LEU A 144 -16.43 13.38 -13.86
N GLU A 145 -16.03 14.66 -13.85
CA GLU A 145 -16.97 15.79 -13.78
C GLU A 145 -17.98 15.74 -14.95
N ALA A 146 -17.51 15.45 -16.16
CA ALA A 146 -18.37 15.34 -17.34
C ALA A 146 -19.41 14.22 -17.19
N LYS A 147 -19.03 13.05 -16.67
CA LYS A 147 -19.97 11.94 -16.42
C LYS A 147 -20.98 12.22 -15.33
N LEU A 148 -20.58 12.89 -14.25
CA LEU A 148 -21.52 13.34 -13.22
C LEU A 148 -22.54 14.34 -13.80
N ARG A 149 -22.09 15.28 -14.64
CA ARG A 149 -22.96 16.24 -15.33
C ARG A 149 -23.91 15.57 -16.31
N GLU A 150 -23.42 14.62 -17.11
CA GLU A 150 -24.23 13.83 -18.05
C GLU A 150 -25.35 13.06 -17.32
N GLY A 151 -25.04 12.46 -16.17
CA GLY A 151 -26.01 11.75 -15.33
C GLY A 151 -26.99 12.63 -14.55
N SER A 152 -26.85 13.95 -14.63
CA SER A 152 -27.60 14.91 -13.81
C SER A 152 -28.80 15.55 -14.53
N SER A 153 -29.87 15.81 -13.77
CA SER A 153 -31.04 16.57 -14.22
C SER A 153 -30.71 18.05 -14.42
N GLY A 154 -29.79 18.56 -13.60
CA GLY A 154 -29.20 19.89 -13.73
C GLY A 154 -27.89 19.98 -12.95
N PHE A 155 -27.05 20.95 -13.32
CA PHE A 155 -25.82 21.26 -12.62
C PHE A 155 -25.57 22.77 -12.62
N ARG A 156 -24.81 23.26 -11.65
CA ARG A 156 -24.29 24.63 -11.60
C ARG A 156 -22.80 24.59 -11.29
N LYS A 157 -22.07 25.55 -11.83
CA LYS A 157 -20.65 25.73 -11.56
C LYS A 157 -20.45 27.11 -10.95
N GLY A 158 -19.81 27.17 -9.79
CA GLY A 158 -19.57 28.41 -9.07
C GLY A 158 -18.59 28.20 -7.92
N ASN A 159 -17.80 29.22 -7.59
CA ASN A 159 -16.82 29.19 -6.49
C ASN A 159 -15.91 27.95 -6.52
N HIS A 160 -15.40 27.58 -7.70
CA HIS A 160 -14.55 26.39 -7.93
C HIS A 160 -15.19 25.03 -7.62
N ILE A 161 -16.51 24.99 -7.39
CA ILE A 161 -17.29 23.78 -7.18
C ILE A 161 -18.25 23.60 -8.35
N THR A 162 -18.41 22.38 -8.81
CA THR A 162 -19.52 21.97 -9.67
C THR A 162 -20.49 21.15 -8.81
N ASN A 163 -21.75 21.55 -8.75
CA ASN A 163 -22.80 20.82 -8.05
C ASN A 163 -23.94 20.46 -8.98
N GLY A 164 -24.70 19.43 -8.64
CA GLY A 164 -25.81 18.96 -9.44
C GLY A 164 -26.72 18.00 -8.70
N SER A 165 -27.73 17.52 -9.40
CA SER A 165 -28.64 16.47 -8.92
C SER A 165 -28.76 15.37 -9.96
N LEU A 166 -28.60 14.12 -9.56
CA LEU A 166 -28.77 12.95 -10.42
C LEU A 166 -30.23 12.82 -10.92
N ARG A 167 -30.39 12.26 -12.12
CA ARG A 167 -31.71 11.94 -12.70
C ARG A 167 -32.35 10.71 -12.06
N ASP A 168 -33.65 10.54 -12.29
CA ASP A 168 -34.42 9.33 -11.99
C ASP A 168 -34.35 8.89 -10.51
N SER A 169 -34.22 9.85 -9.59
CA SER A 169 -34.08 9.60 -8.15
C SER A 169 -32.93 8.64 -7.79
N ARG A 170 -31.90 8.55 -8.65
CA ARG A 170 -30.75 7.68 -8.40
C ARG A 170 -29.83 8.24 -7.33
N THR A 171 -29.27 7.35 -6.53
CA THR A 171 -28.22 7.66 -5.56
C THR A 171 -26.85 7.43 -6.16
N LEU A 172 -25.84 8.06 -5.57
CA LEU A 172 -24.45 7.71 -5.81
C LEU A 172 -24.01 6.72 -4.71
N ASP A 173 -23.59 5.52 -5.09
CA ASP A 173 -23.33 4.45 -4.12
C ASP A 173 -21.83 4.24 -3.90
N ASN A 174 -21.05 4.39 -4.97
CA ASN A 174 -19.60 4.31 -4.94
C ASN A 174 -19.01 5.22 -6.03
N ILE A 175 -18.00 5.99 -5.68
CA ILE A 175 -17.25 6.83 -6.60
C ILE A 175 -15.77 6.77 -6.25
N GLN A 176 -14.94 6.44 -7.21
CA GLN A 176 -13.49 6.32 -7.04
C GLN A 176 -12.79 6.98 -8.22
N TRP A 177 -11.62 7.56 -8.00
CA TRP A 177 -10.80 8.10 -9.08
C TRP A 177 -9.33 8.16 -8.71
N HIS A 178 -8.52 8.38 -9.74
CA HIS A 178 -7.11 8.68 -9.60
C HIS A 178 -6.74 9.88 -10.47
N ALA A 179 -5.62 10.54 -10.14
CA ALA A 179 -5.15 11.74 -10.84
C ALA A 179 -4.80 11.49 -12.33
N ASN A 180 -4.49 10.24 -12.71
CA ASN A 180 -4.24 9.85 -14.11
C ASN A 180 -5.50 9.84 -14.98
N GLY A 181 -6.69 10.13 -14.42
CA GLY A 181 -7.95 10.14 -15.16
C GLY A 181 -8.78 8.87 -15.04
N SER A 182 -8.27 7.83 -14.37
CA SER A 182 -9.08 6.67 -14.02
C SER A 182 -10.24 7.06 -13.11
N TYR A 183 -11.43 6.52 -13.35
CA TYR A 183 -12.57 6.67 -12.47
C TYR A 183 -13.51 5.47 -12.52
N TYR A 184 -14.31 5.34 -11.46
CA TYR A 184 -15.43 4.43 -11.36
C TYR A 184 -16.60 5.13 -10.66
N ILE A 185 -17.83 4.93 -11.16
CA ILE A 185 -19.07 5.46 -10.62
C ILE A 185 -20.09 4.32 -10.58
N LYS A 186 -20.67 4.07 -9.41
CA LYS A 186 -21.86 3.24 -9.22
C LYS A 186 -23.03 4.13 -8.80
N SER A 187 -24.12 4.04 -9.56
CA SER A 187 -25.36 4.76 -9.27
C SER A 187 -26.56 3.83 -9.52
N GLY A 188 -27.07 3.23 -8.45
CA GLY A 188 -28.01 2.12 -8.53
C GLY A 188 -27.41 0.95 -9.31
N ASP A 189 -28.13 0.49 -10.34
CA ASP A 189 -27.69 -0.60 -11.23
C ASP A 189 -26.79 -0.13 -12.38
N ARG A 190 -26.37 1.15 -12.39
CA ARG A 190 -25.47 1.68 -13.41
C ARG A 190 -24.04 1.73 -12.90
N HIS A 191 -23.16 1.16 -13.71
CA HIS A 191 -21.73 1.16 -13.51
C HIS A 191 -21.07 1.90 -14.68
N LEU A 192 -20.33 2.96 -14.39
CA LEU A 192 -19.57 3.72 -15.37
C LEU A 192 -18.11 3.72 -14.93
N TRP A 193 -17.20 3.45 -15.86
CA TRP A 193 -15.77 3.45 -15.55
C TRP A 193 -14.94 3.88 -16.74
N ASN A 194 -13.74 4.37 -16.43
CA ASN A 194 -12.64 4.52 -17.36
C ASN A 194 -11.37 4.21 -16.59
N PHE A 195 -10.54 3.28 -17.07
CA PHE A 195 -9.29 2.93 -16.42
C PHE A 195 -8.14 3.26 -17.36
N GLN A 196 -7.19 4.05 -16.85
CA GLN A 196 -6.03 4.52 -17.61
C GLN A 196 -4.78 3.67 -17.34
N ALA A 197 -4.68 3.08 -16.14
CA ALA A 197 -3.59 2.18 -15.81
C ALA A 197 -3.84 0.79 -16.45
N ASN A 198 -2.85 0.30 -17.21
CA ASN A 198 -2.95 -0.96 -17.94
C ASN A 198 -3.26 -2.14 -16.99
N LEU A 199 -2.59 -2.20 -15.84
CA LEU A 199 -2.78 -3.26 -14.87
C LEU A 199 -4.23 -3.31 -14.33
N VAL A 200 -4.83 -2.15 -14.05
CA VAL A 200 -6.24 -2.04 -13.63
C VAL A 200 -7.16 -2.58 -14.72
N CYS A 201 -6.92 -2.22 -15.99
CA CYS A 201 -7.68 -2.75 -17.13
C CYS A 201 -7.55 -4.26 -17.28
N MET A 202 -6.34 -4.80 -17.18
CA MET A 202 -6.05 -6.22 -17.30
C MET A 202 -6.80 -7.02 -16.23
N GLU A 203 -6.65 -6.65 -14.96
CA GLU A 203 -7.28 -7.34 -13.84
C GLU A 203 -8.80 -7.16 -13.83
N TRP A 204 -9.29 -5.98 -14.24
CA TRP A 204 -10.73 -5.78 -14.45
C TRP A 204 -11.27 -6.74 -15.51
N ASN A 205 -10.57 -6.93 -16.63
CA ASN A 205 -10.98 -7.90 -17.66
C ASN A 205 -10.88 -9.34 -17.17
N LYS A 206 -9.86 -9.68 -16.38
CA LYS A 206 -9.68 -11.01 -15.78
C LYS A 206 -10.87 -11.39 -14.88
N LEU A 207 -11.38 -10.45 -14.09
CA LEU A 207 -12.54 -10.65 -13.22
C LEU A 207 -13.82 -11.09 -13.96
N TRP A 208 -13.91 -10.73 -15.24
CA TRP A 208 -15.04 -11.02 -16.13
C TRP A 208 -14.68 -11.99 -17.27
N LYS A 209 -13.57 -12.72 -17.16
CA LYS A 209 -13.15 -13.71 -18.17
C LYS A 209 -14.30 -14.69 -18.45
N GLY A 210 -14.48 -15.04 -19.74
CA GLY A 210 -15.52 -15.94 -20.22
C GLY A 210 -16.90 -15.31 -20.44
N ALA A 211 -17.15 -14.06 -20.02
CA ALA A 211 -18.39 -13.36 -20.34
C ALA A 211 -18.35 -12.78 -21.76
N ARG A 212 -19.42 -12.96 -22.53
CA ARG A 212 -19.61 -12.17 -23.77
C ARG A 212 -19.84 -10.69 -23.44
N GLN A 213 -19.61 -9.79 -24.39
CA GLN A 213 -19.67 -8.35 -24.15
C GLN A 213 -21.06 -7.88 -23.67
N ASP A 214 -22.12 -8.47 -24.21
CA ASP A 214 -23.52 -8.25 -23.83
C ASP A 214 -23.85 -8.82 -22.44
N GLU A 215 -23.33 -9.99 -22.09
CA GLU A 215 -23.49 -10.60 -20.78
C GLU A 215 -22.69 -9.89 -19.67
N ARG A 216 -21.59 -9.24 -20.04
CA ARG A 216 -20.66 -8.64 -19.09
C ARG A 216 -21.33 -7.57 -18.22
N MET A 217 -22.16 -6.71 -18.79
CA MET A 217 -22.87 -5.68 -18.01
C MET A 217 -23.87 -6.31 -17.04
N VAL A 218 -24.58 -7.35 -17.45
CA VAL A 218 -25.51 -8.09 -16.59
C VAL A 218 -24.76 -8.70 -15.41
N ARG A 219 -23.60 -9.31 -15.68
CA ARG A 219 -22.73 -9.89 -14.65
C ARG A 219 -22.16 -8.82 -13.72
N ILE A 220 -21.71 -7.67 -14.23
CA ILE A 220 -21.23 -6.56 -13.39
C ILE A 220 -22.34 -6.13 -12.42
N ASN A 221 -23.56 -5.87 -12.91
CA ASN A 221 -24.67 -5.44 -12.07
C ASN A 221 -25.05 -6.50 -11.01
N LYS A 222 -25.02 -7.77 -11.41
CA LYS A 222 -25.40 -8.89 -10.54
C LYS A 222 -24.32 -9.23 -9.52
N GLU A 223 -23.06 -9.29 -9.94
CA GLU A 223 -21.95 -9.88 -9.19
C GLU A 223 -21.00 -8.85 -8.59
N LEU A 224 -20.91 -7.60 -9.04
CA LEU A 224 -19.95 -6.64 -8.48
C LEU A 224 -20.52 -6.01 -7.19
N ALA A 225 -19.77 -6.11 -6.09
CA ALA A 225 -20.12 -5.46 -4.84
C ALA A 225 -19.44 -4.09 -4.72
N TYR A 226 -18.12 -4.05 -4.90
CA TYR A 226 -17.31 -2.88 -4.60
C TYR A 226 -16.12 -2.72 -5.54
N VAL A 227 -15.72 -1.46 -5.72
CA VAL A 227 -14.52 -1.05 -6.45
C VAL A 227 -13.81 0.00 -5.62
N LEU A 228 -12.49 -0.14 -5.52
CA LEU A 228 -11.57 0.84 -4.97
C LEU A 228 -10.56 1.22 -6.04
N ILE A 229 -10.29 2.51 -6.16
CA ILE A 229 -9.11 3.03 -6.86
C ILE A 229 -8.49 4.03 -5.88
N SER A 230 -7.27 3.78 -5.43
CA SER A 230 -6.62 4.72 -4.52
C SER A 230 -6.30 6.02 -5.26
N PRO A 231 -6.77 7.17 -4.77
CA PRO A 231 -6.47 8.46 -5.39
C PRO A 231 -5.06 8.97 -5.07
N HIS A 232 -4.35 8.34 -4.11
CA HIS A 232 -3.10 8.87 -3.53
C HIS A 232 -1.83 8.18 -4.01
N THR A 233 -1.96 7.19 -4.89
CA THR A 233 -0.81 6.48 -5.46
C THR A 233 -0.17 7.24 -6.61
N LYS A 234 1.00 6.78 -7.07
CA LYS A 234 1.73 7.50 -8.12
C LYS A 234 1.23 7.08 -9.49
N LYS A 235 1.07 5.77 -9.70
CA LYS A 235 0.68 5.19 -11.00
C LYS A 235 -0.83 4.96 -11.12
N GLY A 236 -1.57 5.01 -10.02
CA GLY A 236 -2.98 4.62 -9.99
C GLY A 236 -3.17 3.11 -10.10
N GLU A 237 -2.20 2.35 -9.60
CA GLU A 237 -2.18 0.88 -9.63
C GLU A 237 -2.62 0.26 -8.29
N THR A 238 -2.89 1.04 -7.25
CA THR A 238 -3.57 0.50 -6.06
C THR A 238 -5.07 0.45 -6.28
N PHE A 239 -5.65 -0.76 -6.31
CA PHE A 239 -7.07 -0.99 -6.53
C PHE A 239 -7.57 -2.25 -5.82
N ALA A 240 -8.90 -2.33 -5.69
CA ALA A 240 -9.60 -3.54 -5.27
C ALA A 240 -10.90 -3.71 -6.06
N PHE A 241 -11.17 -4.93 -6.49
CA PHE A 241 -12.45 -5.34 -7.06
C PHE A 241 -13.01 -6.47 -6.23
N ILE A 242 -14.23 -6.30 -5.71
CA ILE A 242 -14.86 -7.27 -4.81
C ILE A 242 -16.21 -7.66 -5.39
N LYS A 243 -16.43 -8.96 -5.59
CA LYS A 243 -17.74 -9.49 -5.99
C LYS A 243 -18.69 -9.62 -4.80
N LYS A 244 -19.98 -9.78 -5.08
CA LYS A 244 -20.99 -10.07 -4.06
C LYS A 244 -20.77 -11.48 -3.53
N HIS A 245 -20.93 -11.61 -2.23
CA HIS A 245 -20.92 -12.89 -1.54
C HIS A 245 -22.02 -13.81 -2.07
N SER A 246 -21.66 -15.07 -2.32
CA SER A 246 -22.58 -16.14 -2.68
C SER A 246 -22.59 -17.15 -1.54
N ALA A 247 -23.77 -17.54 -1.07
CA ALA A 247 -23.90 -18.40 0.10
C ALA A 247 -23.06 -19.68 -0.03
N GLY A 248 -22.19 -19.92 0.96
CA GLY A 248 -21.33 -21.10 1.04
C GLY A 248 -20.02 -21.02 0.25
N LEU A 249 -19.67 -19.87 -0.34
CA LEU A 249 -18.41 -19.64 -1.04
C LEU A 249 -17.69 -18.40 -0.52
N ASP A 250 -16.36 -18.42 -0.57
CA ASP A 250 -15.56 -17.22 -0.29
C ASP A 250 -15.87 -16.12 -1.29
N THR A 251 -15.90 -14.87 -0.81
CA THR A 251 -16.19 -13.72 -1.67
C THR A 251 -15.04 -13.51 -2.65
N PRO A 252 -15.26 -13.59 -3.97
CA PRO A 252 -14.19 -13.40 -4.94
C PRO A 252 -13.67 -11.96 -4.95
N TYR A 253 -12.36 -11.78 -4.94
CA TYR A 253 -11.73 -10.47 -5.00
C TYR A 253 -10.44 -10.47 -5.83
N ILE A 254 -10.08 -9.28 -6.32
CA ILE A 254 -8.74 -8.96 -6.79
C ILE A 254 -8.31 -7.68 -6.07
N VAL A 255 -7.17 -7.71 -5.40
CA VAL A 255 -6.58 -6.57 -4.69
C VAL A 255 -5.13 -6.41 -5.11
N HIS A 256 -4.70 -5.19 -5.32
CA HIS A 256 -3.31 -4.88 -5.62
C HIS A 256 -2.94 -3.54 -5.01
N PHE A 257 -1.75 -3.48 -4.41
CA PHE A 257 -1.11 -2.27 -3.95
C PHE A 257 0.12 -1.99 -4.81
N GLU A 258 0.33 -0.74 -5.22
CA GLU A 258 1.44 -0.35 -6.08
C GLU A 258 2.79 -0.82 -5.49
N GLY A 259 3.52 -1.63 -6.25
CA GLY A 259 4.81 -2.23 -5.82
C GLY A 259 4.69 -3.61 -5.17
N GLU A 260 3.49 -4.14 -4.96
CA GLU A 260 3.24 -5.46 -4.37
C GLU A 260 2.73 -6.47 -5.42
N PRO A 261 2.78 -7.78 -5.16
CA PRO A 261 2.08 -8.74 -6.02
C PRO A 261 0.56 -8.50 -6.02
N ILE A 262 -0.12 -9.01 -7.06
CA ILE A 262 -1.58 -9.04 -7.08
C ILE A 262 -2.05 -10.17 -6.15
N HIS A 263 -3.02 -9.85 -5.28
CA HIS A 263 -3.66 -10.79 -4.39
C HIS A 263 -5.07 -11.10 -4.90
N THR A 264 -5.37 -12.37 -5.12
CA THR A 264 -6.67 -12.83 -5.61
C THR A 264 -6.99 -14.21 -5.02
N ASN A 265 -8.26 -14.46 -4.72
CA ASN A 265 -8.78 -15.78 -4.40
C ASN A 265 -9.64 -16.35 -5.54
N PHE A 266 -9.47 -15.79 -6.74
CA PHE A 266 -10.11 -16.31 -7.94
C PHE A 266 -9.24 -17.42 -8.53
N ASP A 267 -9.80 -18.62 -8.64
CA ASP A 267 -9.24 -19.71 -9.45
C ASP A 267 -9.34 -19.32 -10.93
N GLY A 268 -8.40 -18.48 -11.36
CA GLY A 268 -8.08 -18.41 -12.76
C GLY A 268 -7.47 -19.74 -13.11
N ASP A 269 -8.18 -20.57 -13.86
CA ASP A 269 -7.67 -21.74 -14.54
C ASP A 269 -6.38 -21.34 -15.31
N ASP A 270 -5.25 -21.43 -14.62
CA ASP A 270 -3.91 -21.30 -15.17
C ASP A 270 -3.63 -22.64 -15.84
N GLY A 271 -4.23 -22.80 -17.02
CA GLY A 271 -3.88 -23.84 -17.97
C GLY A 271 -2.43 -23.66 -18.39
N SER A 272 -1.51 -24.19 -17.60
CA SER A 272 -0.16 -24.51 -18.04
C SER A 272 -0.22 -25.79 -18.89
N ASP A 273 -0.71 -25.68 -20.13
CA ASP A 273 -0.45 -26.68 -21.16
C ASP A 273 1.01 -26.51 -21.62
N GLN A 274 1.93 -27.16 -20.90
CA GLN A 274 3.22 -27.51 -21.47
C GLN A 274 3.02 -28.73 -22.40
N PRO A 275 3.45 -28.69 -23.67
CA PRO A 275 3.39 -29.86 -24.53
C PRO A 275 4.49 -30.84 -24.10
N THR A 276 4.13 -31.84 -23.29
CA THR A 276 4.95 -33.05 -23.14
C THR A 276 4.83 -33.87 -24.42
N LEU A 277 5.84 -33.75 -25.28
CA LEU A 277 6.16 -34.75 -26.29
C LEU A 277 6.50 -36.07 -25.57
N SER A 278 5.56 -37.01 -25.57
CA SER A 278 5.84 -38.41 -25.25
C SER A 278 5.17 -39.29 -26.29
N SER A 279 6.04 -39.82 -27.14
CA SER A 279 5.79 -40.85 -28.14
C SER A 279 5.44 -42.18 -27.48
N SER A 280 4.32 -42.80 -27.85
CA SER A 280 4.16 -44.26 -27.90
C SER A 280 3.01 -44.71 -28.83
N PRO A 281 3.09 -45.91 -29.42
CA PRO A 281 2.38 -46.30 -30.65
C PRO A 281 1.05 -47.04 -30.38
N PRO A 282 0.28 -47.40 -31.43
CA PRO A 282 -1.12 -47.76 -31.33
C PRO A 282 -1.34 -49.29 -31.15
N GLY A 283 -2.40 -49.64 -30.42
CA GLY A 283 -3.01 -50.97 -30.46
C GLY A 283 -4.45 -50.89 -29.93
N THR A 284 -5.46 -50.97 -30.81
CA THR A 284 -6.28 -52.16 -31.13
C THR A 284 -7.48 -52.35 -30.19
N VAL A 285 -8.63 -51.91 -30.71
CA VAL A 285 -9.97 -52.57 -30.74
C VAL A 285 -10.16 -53.79 -29.81
N SER A 286 -11.16 -53.74 -28.92
CA SER A 286 -12.41 -54.50 -29.11
C SER A 286 -13.39 -54.38 -27.93
N ASP A 287 -14.67 -54.36 -28.31
CA ASP A 287 -15.89 -54.51 -27.50
C ASP A 287 -15.84 -55.66 -26.47
N THR A 288 -16.60 -55.60 -25.39
CA THR A 288 -17.98 -56.13 -25.26
C THR A 288 -18.39 -56.27 -23.79
N ASP A 289 -19.64 -55.91 -23.54
CA ASP A 289 -20.61 -56.54 -22.63
C ASP A 289 -20.45 -56.56 -21.09
N SER A 290 -21.45 -55.89 -20.48
CA SER A 290 -22.37 -56.42 -19.47
C SER A 290 -21.83 -57.22 -18.29
N THR A 291 -21.98 -56.65 -17.08
CA THR A 291 -22.80 -57.30 -16.03
C THR A 291 -23.08 -56.37 -14.83
N ARG A 292 -24.37 -56.32 -14.50
CA ARG A 292 -24.97 -56.10 -13.17
C ARG A 292 -24.00 -56.24 -11.98
N ASN A 293 -23.99 -55.23 -11.10
CA ASN A 293 -24.42 -55.46 -9.72
C ASN A 293 -24.69 -54.16 -8.94
N SER A 294 -25.93 -54.06 -8.49
CA SER A 294 -26.39 -53.16 -7.43
C SER A 294 -25.67 -53.48 -6.12
N ARG A 295 -24.98 -52.49 -5.54
CA ARG A 295 -24.78 -52.40 -4.09
C ARG A 295 -24.93 -50.96 -3.64
N SER A 296 -26.00 -50.75 -2.89
CA SER A 296 -26.37 -49.58 -2.12
C SER A 296 -25.19 -49.15 -1.23
N ARG A 297 -24.70 -47.92 -1.40
CA ARG A 297 -23.73 -47.27 -0.51
C ARG A 297 -24.50 -46.43 0.52
N PRO A 298 -24.16 -46.49 1.82
CA PRO A 298 -24.77 -45.62 2.82
C PRO A 298 -24.28 -44.18 2.64
N LEU A 299 -25.21 -43.23 2.75
CA LEU A 299 -24.95 -41.80 2.83
C LEU A 299 -24.10 -41.50 4.08
N ALA A 300 -22.83 -41.15 3.86
CA ALA A 300 -22.01 -40.54 4.89
C ALA A 300 -22.52 -39.11 5.13
N ARG A 301 -22.88 -38.80 6.38
CA ARG A 301 -23.11 -37.43 6.84
C ARG A 301 -21.84 -36.62 6.62
N TYR A 302 -21.93 -35.65 5.73
CA TYR A 302 -20.95 -34.59 5.58
C TYR A 302 -21.23 -33.57 6.68
N GLU A 303 -20.42 -33.55 7.73
CA GLU A 303 -20.36 -32.38 8.62
C GLU A 303 -19.56 -31.30 7.88
N PRO A 304 -20.11 -30.09 7.67
CA PRO A 304 -19.37 -29.02 7.05
C PRO A 304 -18.29 -28.55 8.03
N HIS A 305 -17.05 -28.91 7.72
CA HIS A 305 -15.86 -28.38 8.36
C HIS A 305 -15.75 -26.90 7.97
N VAL A 306 -16.21 -26.00 8.85
CA VAL A 306 -16.01 -24.56 8.71
C VAL A 306 -14.53 -24.28 8.90
N SER A 307 -13.81 -24.08 7.80
CA SER A 307 -12.44 -23.58 7.85
C SER A 307 -12.49 -22.08 8.17
N ASP A 308 -12.16 -21.72 9.41
CA ASP A 308 -11.80 -20.36 9.81
C ASP A 308 -10.53 -19.92 9.06
N GLN A 309 -10.70 -19.48 7.81
CA GLN A 309 -9.70 -18.67 7.11
C GLN A 309 -10.09 -17.21 7.27
N GLN A 310 -9.97 -16.75 8.52
CA GLN A 310 -9.83 -15.35 8.86
C GLN A 310 -8.75 -14.76 7.94
N ILE A 311 -9.02 -13.61 7.30
CA ILE A 311 -8.02 -12.82 6.57
C ILE A 311 -6.86 -12.61 7.54
N ARG A 312 -5.80 -13.42 7.38
CA ARG A 312 -4.68 -13.39 8.32
C ARG A 312 -4.03 -12.04 8.18
N HIS A 313 -3.88 -11.35 9.31
CA HIS A 313 -3.01 -10.20 9.46
C HIS A 313 -1.69 -10.50 8.74
N VAL A 314 -1.41 -9.78 7.66
CA VAL A 314 -0.04 -9.60 7.20
C VAL A 314 0.65 -8.89 8.36
N PRO A 315 1.74 -9.43 8.93
CA PRO A 315 2.50 -8.72 9.94
C PRO A 315 2.91 -7.38 9.36
N ILE A 316 2.35 -6.31 9.93
CA ILE A 316 2.76 -4.95 9.65
C ILE A 316 4.26 -4.91 9.90
N LYS A 317 5.03 -4.52 8.87
CA LYS A 317 6.45 -4.19 9.02
C LYS A 317 6.59 -3.34 10.29
N THR A 318 7.40 -3.81 11.24
CA THR A 318 7.70 -3.09 12.46
C THR A 318 8.17 -1.67 12.15
N GLU A 319 7.99 -0.73 13.09
CA GLU A 319 8.38 0.70 13.03
C GLU A 319 9.85 0.98 12.63
N ASP A 320 10.62 -0.04 12.25
CA ASP A 320 12.03 0.02 11.90
C ASP A 320 12.27 0.54 10.46
N ASP A 321 11.23 0.65 9.63
CA ASP A 321 11.32 1.07 8.21
C ASP A 321 11.33 2.61 8.00
N VAL A 322 11.63 3.40 9.04
CA VAL A 322 11.72 4.87 8.93
C VAL A 322 13.15 5.26 8.56
N SER A 323 13.31 5.91 7.41
CA SER A 323 14.56 6.55 7.00
C SER A 323 15.06 7.50 8.09
N PHE A 324 16.33 7.41 8.47
CA PHE A 324 16.89 8.21 9.56
C PHE A 324 18.13 8.98 9.11
N GLN A 325 18.59 9.92 9.93
CA GLN A 325 19.81 10.67 9.69
C GLN A 325 20.68 10.63 10.94
N TRP A 326 22.00 10.44 10.80
CA TRP A 326 22.89 10.59 11.95
C TRP A 326 23.12 12.06 12.26
N ALA A 327 23.12 12.39 13.55
CA ALA A 327 23.53 13.70 14.04
C ALA A 327 24.49 13.56 15.23
N THR A 328 25.43 14.49 15.34
CA THR A 328 26.32 14.61 16.51
C THR A 328 25.83 15.72 17.42
N THR A 329 25.72 15.45 18.70
CA THR A 329 25.19 16.40 19.69
C THR A 329 26.21 17.48 20.06
N LYS A 330 25.77 18.75 20.11
CA LYS A 330 26.60 19.94 20.40
C LYS A 330 26.77 20.20 21.90
N LYS A 331 25.84 19.73 22.73
CA LYS A 331 25.67 20.09 24.14
C LYS A 331 25.30 18.85 24.97
N SER A 332 25.55 18.92 26.28
CA SER A 332 25.15 17.88 27.24
C SER A 332 23.91 18.30 28.03
N GLY A 333 23.08 17.34 28.44
CA GLY A 333 21.85 17.57 29.21
C GLY A 333 20.59 17.52 28.35
N ARG A 334 19.56 18.24 28.76
CA ARG A 334 18.29 18.43 28.02
C ARG A 334 18.20 19.87 27.50
N PRO A 335 17.62 20.12 26.32
CA PRO A 335 17.23 21.46 25.89
C PRO A 335 16.51 22.28 26.98
N HIS A 336 15.56 21.67 27.68
CA HIS A 336 14.81 22.17 28.82
C HIS A 336 14.95 21.18 29.98
N ARG A 337 15.58 21.62 31.08
CA ARG A 337 15.95 20.75 32.21
C ARG A 337 14.75 20.07 32.90
N ALA A 338 13.57 20.67 32.86
CA ALA A 338 12.38 20.19 33.54
C ALA A 338 11.53 19.21 32.71
N ASP A 339 11.75 19.14 31.40
CA ASP A 339 10.88 18.43 30.48
C ASP A 339 11.31 16.97 30.32
N SER A 340 10.47 16.05 30.80
CA SER A 340 10.75 14.61 30.84
C SER A 340 10.78 13.95 29.46
N TRP A 341 10.12 14.56 28.47
CA TRP A 341 10.00 14.07 27.09
C TRP A 341 11.23 14.34 26.21
N GLU A 342 12.15 15.19 26.67
CA GLU A 342 13.39 15.46 25.96
C GLU A 342 14.48 14.44 26.30
N LEU A 343 15.31 14.10 25.31
CA LEU A 343 16.39 13.14 25.49
C LEU A 343 17.57 13.77 26.24
N VAL A 344 18.13 13.04 27.20
CA VAL A 344 19.36 13.47 27.91
C VAL A 344 20.56 13.10 27.05
N LEU A 345 21.24 14.10 26.51
CA LEU A 345 22.36 13.91 25.59
C LEU A 345 23.72 14.15 26.26
N ARG A 346 24.79 13.58 25.70
CA ARG A 346 26.18 13.95 26.02
C ARG A 346 26.83 14.62 24.82
N LYS A 347 27.43 15.80 24.98
CA LYS A 347 28.15 16.49 23.89
C LYS A 347 29.12 15.54 23.16
N GLY A 348 29.03 15.52 21.84
CA GLY A 348 29.82 14.65 20.95
C GLY A 348 29.21 13.26 20.72
N GLU A 349 28.08 12.95 21.36
CA GLU A 349 27.35 11.70 21.13
C GLU A 349 26.65 11.72 19.78
N THR A 350 26.76 10.62 19.04
CA THR A 350 26.01 10.36 17.81
C THR A 350 24.63 9.83 18.15
N VAL A 351 23.59 10.43 17.59
CA VAL A 351 22.18 10.05 17.77
C VAL A 351 21.49 9.82 16.43
N LYS A 352 20.55 8.88 16.41
CA LYS A 352 19.76 8.50 15.24
C LYS A 352 18.55 9.43 15.15
N VAL A 353 18.49 10.32 14.18
CA VAL A 353 17.35 11.23 13.96
C VAL A 353 16.29 10.53 13.10
N ILE A 354 15.13 10.24 13.69
CA ILE A 354 14.10 9.40 13.07
C ILE A 354 12.99 10.23 12.42
N HIS A 355 12.60 11.35 13.04
CA HIS A 355 11.56 12.23 12.51
C HIS A 355 11.90 13.71 12.70
N ASP A 356 11.65 14.51 11.67
CA ASP A 356 11.52 15.97 11.77
C ASP A 356 10.08 16.31 12.14
N MET A 357 9.90 16.94 13.30
CA MET A 357 8.61 17.34 13.85
C MET A 357 8.24 18.78 13.47
N GLY A 358 9.05 19.43 12.62
CA GLY A 358 8.94 20.83 12.28
C GLY A 358 9.44 21.75 13.39
N ARG A 359 9.54 23.06 13.09
CA ARG A 359 10.06 24.08 14.02
C ARG A 359 11.42 23.71 14.63
N ASN A 360 12.25 23.01 13.85
CA ASN A 360 13.58 22.55 14.25
C ASN A 360 13.56 21.58 15.46
N TRP A 361 12.50 20.79 15.62
CA TRP A 361 12.42 19.71 16.60
C TRP A 361 12.52 18.36 15.94
N PHE A 362 13.27 17.46 16.55
CA PHE A 362 13.53 16.13 16.02
C PHE A 362 13.24 15.06 17.06
N VAL A 363 12.67 13.94 16.63
CA VAL A 363 12.65 12.70 17.41
C VAL A 363 13.95 11.98 17.12
N VAL A 364 14.73 11.71 18.16
CA VAL A 364 16.00 11.02 18.05
C VAL A 364 16.06 9.82 18.99
N THR A 365 16.95 8.89 18.68
CA THR A 365 17.27 7.73 19.51
C THR A 365 18.75 7.74 19.88
N ASP A 366 19.06 7.53 21.15
CA ASP A 366 20.44 7.40 21.63
C ASP A 366 21.02 6.00 21.36
N LYS A 367 22.27 5.76 21.78
CA LYS A 367 22.94 4.46 21.62
C LYS A 367 22.34 3.33 22.46
N LYS A 368 21.40 3.62 23.37
CA LYS A 368 20.70 2.66 24.23
C LYS A 368 19.26 2.43 23.75
N ASP A 369 18.96 2.84 22.53
CA ASP A 369 17.64 2.80 21.94
C ASP A 369 16.57 3.60 22.71
N VAL A 370 16.97 4.58 23.52
CA VAL A 370 16.04 5.49 24.20
C VAL A 370 15.64 6.58 23.22
N LYS A 371 14.34 6.61 22.88
CA LYS A 371 13.72 7.66 22.05
C LYS A 371 13.44 8.91 22.89
N GLY A 372 13.64 10.08 22.31
CA GLY A 372 13.23 11.35 22.91
C GLY A 372 13.37 12.53 21.94
N PHE A 373 12.90 13.70 22.36
CA PHE A 373 12.92 14.89 21.52
C PHE A 373 14.19 15.71 21.73
N VAL A 374 14.73 16.27 20.64
CA VAL A 374 15.88 17.17 20.66
C VAL A 374 15.67 18.30 19.66
N HIS A 375 15.92 19.53 20.11
CA HIS A 375 15.90 20.70 19.24
C HIS A 375 17.16 20.75 18.36
N GLY A 376 17.04 21.04 17.06
CA GLY A 376 18.14 21.02 16.09
C GLY A 376 19.30 21.96 16.38
N SER A 377 19.10 22.99 17.21
CA SER A 377 20.23 23.81 17.72
C SER A 377 21.22 23.01 18.58
N TRP A 378 20.85 21.79 19.00
CA TRP A 378 21.68 20.84 19.73
C TRP A 378 22.32 19.79 18.83
N LEU A 379 22.02 19.77 17.54
CA LEU A 379 22.48 18.76 16.60
C LEU A 379 23.40 19.38 15.54
N VAL A 380 24.45 18.64 15.18
CA VAL A 380 25.21 18.79 13.93
C VAL A 380 24.80 17.61 13.07
N PHE A 381 23.99 17.84 12.05
CA PHE A 381 23.75 16.84 11.03
C PHE A 381 25.03 16.64 10.22
N GLY A 382 25.33 15.39 9.83
CA GLY A 382 26.49 15.09 8.98
C GLY A 382 26.41 15.73 7.59
N ASP A 383 27.13 15.15 6.64
CA ASP A 383 27.10 15.40 5.19
C ASP A 383 25.71 15.37 4.51
N GLY A 384 24.63 15.12 5.26
CA GLY A 384 23.26 15.19 4.76
C GLY A 384 22.73 13.86 4.24
N ALA A 385 23.52 12.78 4.34
CA ALA A 385 23.09 11.45 3.93
C ALA A 385 21.99 10.93 4.87
N VAL A 386 20.85 10.57 4.28
CA VAL A 386 19.76 9.86 4.97
C VAL A 386 20.15 8.38 4.99
N HIS A 387 20.50 7.86 6.16
CA HIS A 387 20.85 6.46 6.34
C HIS A 387 19.57 5.62 6.47
N LYS A 388 19.49 4.53 5.72
CA LYS A 388 18.47 3.49 5.92
C LYS A 388 18.99 2.49 6.94
N GLU A 389 18.10 1.83 7.67
CA GLU A 389 18.51 0.70 8.51
C GLU A 389 19.20 -0.35 7.63
N SER A 390 20.31 -0.94 8.08
CA SER A 390 21.13 -1.81 7.24
C SER A 390 20.34 -2.94 6.59
N LYS A 391 19.32 -3.46 7.29
CA LYS A 391 18.39 -4.48 6.76
C LYS A 391 17.46 -3.94 5.68
N THR A 392 16.93 -2.73 5.84
CA THR A 392 16.16 -2.03 4.80
C THR A 392 17.02 -1.65 3.61
N ALA A 393 18.26 -1.18 3.85
CA ALA A 393 19.22 -0.87 2.81
C ALA A 393 19.55 -2.11 1.97
N TYR A 394 19.79 -3.26 2.63
CA TYR A 394 19.96 -4.54 1.96
C TYR A 394 18.70 -4.98 1.20
N GLY A 395 17.52 -4.83 1.81
CA GLY A 395 16.25 -5.13 1.14
C GLY A 395 16.07 -4.33 -0.15
N GLN A 396 16.31 -3.01 -0.10
CA GLN A 396 16.27 -2.15 -1.28
C GLN A 396 17.34 -2.55 -2.31
N PHE A 397 18.56 -2.83 -1.88
CA PHE A 397 19.64 -3.30 -2.75
C PHE A 397 19.24 -4.57 -3.52
N VAL A 398 18.58 -5.53 -2.87
CA VAL A 398 18.09 -6.76 -3.51
C VAL A 398 16.98 -6.47 -4.53
N GLU A 399 16.04 -5.60 -4.21
CA GLU A 399 14.97 -5.21 -5.14
C GLU A 399 15.53 -4.48 -6.37
N ASP A 400 16.46 -3.55 -6.15
CA ASP A 400 17.10 -2.79 -7.23
C ASP A 400 18.00 -3.70 -8.10
N ILE A 401 18.67 -4.71 -7.51
CA ILE A 401 19.33 -5.77 -8.28
C ILE A 401 18.33 -6.55 -9.14
N ARG A 402 17.19 -6.95 -8.59
CA ARG A 402 16.20 -7.73 -9.33
C ARG A 402 15.69 -6.95 -10.55
N GLU A 403 15.48 -5.66 -10.39
CA GLU A 403 15.11 -4.76 -11.49
C GLU A 403 16.26 -4.55 -12.48
N LEU A 404 17.50 -4.47 -12.00
CA LEU A 404 18.72 -4.29 -12.80
C LEU A 404 19.01 -5.49 -13.71
N LEU A 405 18.65 -6.71 -13.30
CA LEU A 405 18.94 -7.95 -14.05
C LEU A 405 17.94 -8.24 -15.19
N LYS A 406 17.34 -7.20 -15.77
CA LYS A 406 16.54 -7.28 -17.01
C LYS A 406 17.46 -7.24 -18.23
N PRO A 407 17.49 -8.28 -19.09
CA PRO A 407 18.43 -8.35 -20.21
C PRO A 407 18.40 -7.14 -21.15
N GLY A 408 19.58 -6.63 -21.51
CA GLY A 408 19.79 -5.60 -22.54
C GLY A 408 19.31 -4.17 -22.23
N GLN A 409 18.88 -3.87 -21.00
CA GLN A 409 18.27 -2.58 -20.66
C GLN A 409 19.13 -1.70 -19.73
N LEU A 410 20.24 -2.20 -19.20
CA LEU A 410 20.99 -1.49 -18.18
C LEU A 410 21.87 -0.37 -18.78
N GLN A 411 21.58 0.87 -18.39
CA GLN A 411 22.31 2.08 -18.83
C GLN A 411 23.16 2.73 -17.72
N SER A 412 22.84 2.45 -16.46
CA SER A 412 23.55 2.98 -15.28
C SER A 412 23.71 1.90 -14.21
N PHE A 413 24.83 1.94 -13.49
CA PHE A 413 25.03 1.08 -12.33
C PHE A 413 24.28 1.63 -11.11
N LEU A 414 24.06 0.78 -10.11
CA LEU A 414 23.45 1.19 -8.84
C LEU A 414 24.36 2.22 -8.13
N ALA A 415 23.75 3.27 -7.57
CA ALA A 415 24.46 4.23 -6.72
C ALA A 415 24.73 3.59 -5.35
N MET A 416 25.86 2.87 -5.21
CA MET A 416 26.10 2.02 -4.03
C MET A 416 26.11 2.80 -2.70
N THR A 417 26.56 4.05 -2.72
CA THR A 417 26.55 4.98 -1.57
C THR A 417 25.15 5.27 -1.05
N SER A 418 24.10 5.05 -1.85
CA SER A 418 22.71 5.21 -1.39
C SER A 418 22.24 4.06 -0.48
N TYR A 419 22.95 2.93 -0.46
CA TYR A 419 22.66 1.80 0.43
C TYR A 419 23.58 1.80 1.64
N VAL A 420 24.88 2.08 1.45
CA VAL A 420 25.87 2.00 2.52
C VAL A 420 27.05 2.94 2.27
N ASP A 421 27.48 3.64 3.32
CA ASP A 421 28.68 4.48 3.34
C ASP A 421 29.12 4.70 4.81
N GLU A 422 29.47 3.61 5.48
CA GLU A 422 29.73 3.61 6.94
C GLU A 422 31.23 3.60 7.26
N CYS A 423 32.06 3.06 6.37
CA CYS A 423 33.49 2.93 6.60
C CYS A 423 34.20 4.29 6.53
N THR A 424 34.81 4.68 7.64
CA THR A 424 35.57 5.93 7.80
C THR A 424 37.09 5.72 7.76
N GLU A 425 37.57 4.53 7.41
CA GLU A 425 39.01 4.27 7.31
C GLU A 425 39.65 5.11 6.22
N ARG A 426 40.79 5.73 6.53
CA ARG A 426 41.46 6.70 5.65
C ARG A 426 41.78 6.13 4.26
N ASP A 427 42.25 4.89 4.21
CA ASP A 427 42.60 4.24 2.95
C ASP A 427 41.35 3.86 2.14
N CYS A 428 40.23 3.59 2.81
CA CYS A 428 38.95 3.36 2.15
C CYS A 428 38.36 4.66 1.56
N GLN A 429 38.53 5.79 2.23
CA GLN A 429 38.03 7.08 1.75
C GLN A 429 38.68 7.49 0.42
N LEU A 430 40.00 7.31 0.28
CA LEU A 430 40.70 7.53 -1.00
C LEU A 430 40.16 6.65 -2.13
N PHE A 431 39.68 5.45 -1.80
CA PHE A 431 39.06 4.55 -2.79
C PHE A 431 37.64 4.99 -3.17
N LYS A 432 36.86 5.55 -2.23
CA LYS A 432 35.47 6.00 -2.43
C LYS A 432 35.36 7.27 -3.27
N GLU A 433 36.33 8.17 -3.18
CA GLU A 433 36.34 9.46 -3.90
C GLU A 433 36.51 9.31 -5.43
N ASP A 434 36.95 8.14 -5.89
CA ASP A 434 37.13 7.85 -7.32
C ASP A 434 35.77 7.64 -8.02
N VAL A 435 35.34 8.65 -8.78
CA VAL A 435 34.07 8.67 -9.52
C VAL A 435 33.94 7.57 -10.58
N SER A 436 35.04 6.91 -10.96
CA SER A 436 35.03 5.77 -11.90
C SER A 436 34.69 4.44 -11.21
N LYS A 437 34.60 4.44 -9.87
CA LYS A 437 34.34 3.26 -9.05
C LYS A 437 32.94 3.26 -8.46
N LEU A 438 32.66 2.24 -7.66
CA LEU A 438 31.37 2.04 -6.99
C LEU A 438 31.06 3.09 -5.91
N GLY A 439 32.05 3.87 -5.46
CA GLY A 439 31.87 4.84 -4.36
C GLY A 439 31.78 4.20 -2.96
N ILE A 440 31.95 2.89 -2.85
CA ILE A 440 31.97 2.14 -1.57
C ILE A 440 33.24 1.29 -1.46
N CYS A 441 33.65 0.95 -0.24
CA CYS A 441 34.77 0.02 0.00
C CYS A 441 34.28 -1.36 0.43
N THR A 442 35.21 -2.32 0.58
CA THR A 442 34.90 -3.70 0.96
C THR A 442 34.25 -3.79 2.35
N HIS A 443 34.57 -2.87 3.26
CA HIS A 443 33.95 -2.81 4.58
C HIS A 443 32.48 -2.38 4.52
N ASP A 444 32.14 -1.43 3.65
CA ASP A 444 30.74 -1.04 3.44
C ASP A 444 29.94 -2.19 2.83
N LEU A 445 30.50 -2.83 1.80
CA LEU A 445 29.84 -3.97 1.18
C LEU A 445 29.64 -5.09 2.22
N ARG A 446 30.63 -5.35 3.08
CA ARG A 446 30.48 -6.30 4.19
C ARG A 446 29.30 -5.94 5.09
N ALA A 447 29.22 -4.69 5.54
CA ALA A 447 28.15 -4.23 6.42
C ALA A 447 26.76 -4.40 5.77
N LEU A 448 26.63 -4.02 4.50
CA LEU A 448 25.41 -4.19 3.72
C LEU A 448 25.01 -5.66 3.61
N LEU A 449 25.95 -6.53 3.23
CA LEU A 449 25.67 -7.96 3.02
C LEU A 449 25.43 -8.72 4.33
N GLN A 450 26.05 -8.31 5.44
CA GLN A 450 25.79 -8.89 6.76
C GLN A 450 24.34 -8.67 7.22
N ALA A 451 23.72 -7.56 6.81
CA ALA A 451 22.33 -7.28 7.10
C ALA A 451 21.34 -8.26 6.44
N SER A 452 21.79 -9.08 5.48
CA SER A 452 21.00 -10.17 4.90
C SER A 452 20.60 -11.26 5.90
N GLY A 453 21.38 -11.43 6.99
CA GLY A 453 21.28 -12.58 7.90
C GLY A 453 21.71 -13.92 7.29
N LYS A 454 22.19 -13.93 6.04
CA LYS A 454 22.65 -15.13 5.31
C LYS A 454 24.17 -15.13 5.04
N TYR A 455 24.86 -14.11 5.53
CA TYR A 455 26.28 -13.86 5.26
C TYR A 455 27.14 -15.07 5.68
N SER A 456 27.60 -15.81 4.68
CA SER A 456 28.43 -17.01 4.82
C SER A 456 29.26 -17.20 3.56
N TYR A 457 30.32 -18.01 3.63
CA TYR A 457 31.17 -18.29 2.47
C TYR A 457 30.40 -18.83 1.26
N GLU A 458 29.54 -19.83 1.47
CA GLU A 458 28.78 -20.45 0.37
C GLU A 458 27.76 -19.48 -0.22
N TRP A 459 27.10 -18.67 0.61
CA TRP A 459 26.18 -17.66 0.13
C TRP A 459 26.91 -16.56 -0.67
N LEU A 460 28.07 -16.08 -0.20
CA LEU A 460 28.89 -15.10 -0.94
C LEU A 460 29.36 -15.66 -2.29
N LYS A 461 29.67 -16.95 -2.37
CA LYS A 461 30.08 -17.61 -3.61
C LYS A 461 28.94 -17.66 -4.63
N GLU A 462 27.71 -17.90 -4.19
CA GLU A 462 26.52 -17.84 -5.05
C GLU A 462 26.27 -16.42 -5.56
N GLU A 463 26.25 -15.44 -4.66
CA GLU A 463 26.02 -14.02 -5.00
C GLU A 463 27.13 -13.47 -5.92
N ARG A 464 28.39 -13.86 -5.70
CA ARG A 464 29.51 -13.46 -6.56
C ARG A 464 29.32 -13.84 -8.02
N ASN A 465 28.67 -14.98 -8.30
CA ASN A 465 28.44 -15.43 -9.68
C ASN A 465 27.52 -14.48 -10.47
N LEU A 466 26.70 -13.68 -9.78
CA LEU A 466 25.88 -12.66 -10.41
C LEU A 466 26.72 -11.55 -11.04
N TRP A 467 27.82 -11.20 -10.38
CA TRP A 467 28.71 -10.10 -10.75
C TRP A 467 29.81 -10.51 -11.73
N HIS A 468 29.83 -11.77 -12.19
CA HIS A 468 30.81 -12.22 -13.17
C HIS A 468 30.73 -11.36 -14.44
N PRO A 469 31.82 -10.72 -14.91
CA PRO A 469 31.80 -9.79 -16.04
C PRO A 469 31.07 -10.33 -17.28
N ASP A 470 31.39 -11.55 -17.72
CA ASP A 470 30.75 -12.17 -18.90
C ASP A 470 29.24 -12.44 -18.74
N ARG A 471 28.79 -12.73 -17.51
CA ARG A 471 27.36 -12.95 -17.24
C ARG A 471 26.65 -11.61 -17.14
N PHE A 472 27.27 -10.65 -16.46
CA PHE A 472 26.70 -9.34 -16.21
C PHE A 472 26.59 -8.50 -17.51
N ALA A 473 27.54 -8.66 -18.44
CA ALA A 473 27.53 -8.01 -19.76
C ALA A 473 26.23 -8.24 -20.56
N ARG A 474 25.51 -9.35 -20.29
CA ARG A 474 24.23 -9.67 -20.96
C ARG A 474 23.08 -8.74 -20.57
N PHE A 475 23.20 -8.05 -19.43
CA PHE A 475 22.20 -7.11 -18.95
C PHE A 475 22.48 -5.68 -19.43
N ILE A 476 23.70 -5.41 -19.91
CA ILE A 476 24.17 -4.07 -20.25
C ILE A 476 23.79 -3.66 -21.67
N HIS A 477 23.31 -2.42 -21.82
CA HIS A 477 23.14 -1.79 -23.12
C HIS A 477 24.50 -1.59 -23.82
N PRO A 478 24.63 -1.87 -25.14
CA PRO A 478 25.92 -1.82 -25.85
C PRO A 478 26.73 -0.55 -25.63
N ASP A 479 26.08 0.62 -25.65
CA ASP A 479 26.73 1.94 -25.48
C ASP A 479 27.34 2.17 -24.09
N HIS A 480 27.02 1.32 -23.11
CA HIS A 480 27.51 1.42 -21.73
C HIS A 480 28.32 0.19 -21.29
N MET A 481 28.61 -0.73 -22.21
CA MET A 481 29.24 -2.02 -21.93
C MET A 481 30.58 -1.90 -21.21
N GLU A 482 31.50 -1.08 -21.71
CA GLU A 482 32.84 -0.91 -21.14
C GLU A 482 32.77 -0.43 -19.68
N ARG A 483 32.06 0.68 -19.44
CA ARG A 483 31.95 1.30 -18.11
C ARG A 483 31.28 0.38 -17.09
N LEU A 484 30.15 -0.23 -17.45
CA LEU A 484 29.36 -1.02 -16.49
C LEU A 484 29.98 -2.41 -16.23
N THR A 485 30.73 -2.95 -17.19
CA THR A 485 31.49 -4.19 -16.98
C THR A 485 32.60 -3.99 -15.94
N LEU A 486 33.29 -2.85 -15.98
CA LEU A 486 34.29 -2.50 -14.96
C LEU A 486 33.69 -2.40 -13.55
N MET A 487 32.47 -1.85 -13.42
CA MET A 487 31.78 -1.77 -12.14
C MET A 487 31.34 -3.15 -11.62
N ALA A 488 30.87 -4.03 -12.51
CA ALA A 488 30.56 -5.41 -12.14
C ALA A 488 31.81 -6.20 -11.73
N GLU A 489 32.93 -6.00 -12.43
CA GLU A 489 34.22 -6.58 -12.07
C GLU A 489 34.67 -6.12 -10.67
N GLN A 490 34.50 -4.84 -10.34
CA GLN A 490 34.79 -4.34 -8.99
C GLN A 490 33.94 -5.05 -7.93
N MET A 491 32.63 -5.19 -8.14
CA MET A 491 31.77 -5.96 -7.23
C MET A 491 32.28 -7.41 -7.09
N PHE A 492 32.59 -8.07 -8.20
CA PHE A 492 33.10 -9.44 -8.23
C PHE A 492 34.40 -9.63 -7.44
N VAL A 493 35.32 -8.65 -7.51
CA VAL A 493 36.56 -8.62 -6.72
C VAL A 493 36.25 -8.42 -5.24
N MET A 494 35.38 -7.47 -4.89
CA MET A 494 35.02 -7.20 -3.49
C MET A 494 34.37 -8.43 -2.83
N TYR A 495 33.45 -9.11 -3.52
CA TYR A 495 32.91 -10.40 -3.06
C TYR A 495 34.01 -11.45 -2.86
N GLY A 496 35.01 -11.51 -3.74
CA GLY A 496 36.16 -12.40 -3.59
C GLY A 496 36.97 -12.13 -2.32
N ILE A 497 37.23 -10.86 -2.00
CA ILE A 497 37.91 -10.47 -0.75
C ILE A 497 37.08 -10.88 0.47
N LEU A 498 35.76 -10.65 0.45
CA LEU A 498 34.85 -11.05 1.51
C LEU A 498 34.78 -12.57 1.71
N MET A 499 34.86 -13.33 0.61
CA MET A 499 34.94 -14.79 0.65
C MET A 499 36.20 -15.28 1.34
N GLU A 500 37.38 -14.73 1.03
CA GLU A 500 38.62 -15.11 1.73
C GLU A 500 38.58 -14.75 3.21
N ALA A 501 38.01 -13.59 3.55
CA ALA A 501 37.81 -13.18 4.94
C ALA A 501 36.83 -14.08 5.73
N CYS A 502 36.00 -14.89 5.08
CA CYS A 502 35.12 -15.88 5.72
C CYS A 502 35.80 -17.24 5.95
N LYS A 503 36.95 -17.51 5.31
CA LYS A 503 37.70 -18.76 5.51
C LYS A 503 38.66 -18.70 6.70
N ALA A 504 39.08 -17.49 7.06
CA ALA A 504 39.91 -17.21 8.23
C ALA A 504 39.04 -17.16 9.49
#